data_AF-A0A5D9C411-F1
#
_entry.id   AF-A0A5D9C411-F1
#
_cell.length_a   1.000
_cell.length_b   1.000
_cell.length_c   1.000
_cell.angle_alpha   90.00
_cell.angle_beta   90.00
_cell.angle_gamma   90.00
#
_symmetry.space_group_name_H-M   'P 1'
#
loop_
_entity.id
_entity.type
_entity.pdbx_description
1 polymer ?
#
loop_
_entity_poly.entity_id
_entity_poly.type
_entity_poly.pdbx_seq_one_letter_code
_entity_poly.pdbx_strand_id
1 'polypeptide(L)'
;MPLVVQAILWPSEEEYPAFRDACDDEVHPTFEAFIVAVTPVIYGMERKGVKVVKANPNVADMVQWCRERNRRVDAKARRAYAEHLVAKMERG
;
A
#
# COMPACT_ATOMS: atom_id res chain seq x y z
N MET A 1 1.02 -10.31 23.90
CA MET A 1 1.50 -9.16 23.10
C MET A 1 0.39 -8.74 22.15
N PRO A 2 0.11 -7.44 21.96
CA PRO A 2 -0.84 -7.03 20.95
C PRO A 2 -0.33 -7.44 19.56
N LEU A 3 -1.24 -7.90 18.71
CA LEU A 3 -0.93 -8.25 17.32
C LEU A 3 -0.52 -6.96 16.60
N VAL A 4 0.72 -6.91 16.09
CA VAL A 4 1.15 -5.78 15.25
C VAL A 4 0.49 -5.96 13.88
N VAL A 5 -0.34 -5.01 13.48
CA VAL A 5 -0.98 -4.99 12.16
C VAL A 5 -0.25 -3.99 11.28
N GLN A 6 0.21 -4.43 10.11
CA GLN A 6 0.87 -3.58 9.12
C GLN A 6 0.05 -3.57 7.82
N ALA A 7 -0.45 -2.40 7.44
CA ALA A 7 -1.14 -2.23 6.16
C ALA A 7 -0.12 -1.93 5.05
N ILE A 8 -0.34 -2.52 3.87
CA ILE A 8 0.46 -2.30 2.66
C ILE A 8 -0.49 -2.14 1.48
N LEU A 9 -0.25 -1.15 0.62
CA LEU A 9 -0.98 -1.00 -0.63
C LEU A 9 -0.65 -2.16 -1.56
N TRP A 10 -1.68 -2.78 -2.10
CA TRP A 10 -1.59 -3.96 -2.94
C TRP A 10 -2.40 -3.75 -4.22
N PRO A 11 -1.93 -2.86 -5.12
CA PRO A 11 -2.60 -2.62 -6.40
C PRO A 11 -2.73 -3.92 -7.19
N SER A 12 -3.81 -4.03 -7.98
CA SER A 12 -3.97 -5.09 -8.97
C SER A 12 -2.93 -4.95 -10.09
N GLU A 13 -2.70 -6.02 -10.84
CA GLU A 13 -1.82 -5.99 -12.02
C GLU A 13 -2.30 -4.95 -13.04
N GLU A 14 -3.62 -4.88 -13.25
CA GLU A 14 -4.26 -3.95 -14.19
C GLU A 14 -4.09 -2.48 -13.76
N GLU A 15 -4.19 -2.20 -12.46
CA GLU A 15 -4.06 -0.84 -11.92
C GLU A 15 -2.61 -0.45 -11.64
N TYR A 16 -1.66 -1.39 -11.68
CA TYR A 16 -0.26 -1.14 -11.34
C TYR A 16 0.39 -0.03 -12.17
N PRO A 17 0.20 0.07 -13.50
CA PRO A 17 0.76 1.16 -14.28
C PRO A 17 0.25 2.53 -13.81
N ALA A 18 -1.06 2.66 -13.57
CA ALA A 18 -1.66 3.90 -13.07
C ALA A 18 -1.18 4.23 -11.65
N PHE A 19 -1.06 3.22 -10.79
CA PHE A 19 -0.51 3.38 -9.44
C PHE A 19 0.93 3.91 -9.50
N ARG A 20 1.78 3.34 -10.35
CA ARG A 20 3.17 3.76 -10.54
C ARG A 20 3.25 5.18 -11.06
N ASP A 21 2.49 5.51 -12.09
CA ASP A 21 2.51 6.85 -12.70
C ASP A 21 1.97 7.93 -11.74
N ALA A 22 1.14 7.54 -10.77
CA ALA A 22 0.67 8.42 -9.70
C ALA A 22 1.68 8.64 -8.58
N CYS A 23 2.73 7.82 -8.46
CA CYS A 23 3.71 7.92 -7.38
C CYS A 23 4.76 9.00 -7.65
N ASP A 24 5.10 9.76 -6.60
CA ASP A 24 6.07 10.86 -6.66
C ASP A 24 7.53 10.44 -6.37
N ASP A 25 7.73 9.17 -6.02
CA ASP A 25 9.00 8.53 -5.70
C ASP A 25 9.17 7.23 -6.49
N GLU A 26 10.37 6.65 -6.42
CA GLU A 26 10.68 5.43 -7.15
C GLU A 26 9.89 4.22 -6.59
N VAL A 27 9.20 3.53 -7.49
CA VAL A 27 8.54 2.26 -7.22
C VAL A 27 8.99 1.25 -8.28
N HIS A 28 8.69 -0.03 -8.05
CA HIS A 28 9.11 -1.08 -8.99
C HIS A 28 8.53 -0.84 -10.39
N PRO A 29 9.31 -1.14 -11.45
CA PRO A 29 8.94 -0.77 -12.81
C PRO A 29 7.77 -1.58 -13.36
N THR A 30 7.52 -2.78 -12.82
CA THR A 30 6.46 -3.70 -13.24
C THR A 30 5.76 -4.32 -12.03
N PHE A 31 4.52 -4.79 -12.25
CA PHE A 31 3.78 -5.52 -11.22
C PHE A 31 4.54 -6.78 -10.77
N GLU A 32 5.12 -7.53 -11.71
CA GLU A 32 5.94 -8.70 -11.39
C GLU A 32 7.14 -8.35 -10.50
N ALA A 33 7.88 -7.28 -10.82
CA ALA A 33 9.00 -6.83 -10.01
C ALA A 33 8.56 -6.41 -8.60
N PHE A 34 7.38 -5.77 -8.48
CA PHE A 34 6.78 -5.47 -7.18
C PHE A 34 6.44 -6.73 -6.39
N ILE A 35 5.79 -7.71 -7.01
CA ILE A 35 5.44 -8.97 -6.34
C ILE A 35 6.70 -9.71 -5.88
N VAL A 36 7.72 -9.83 -6.74
CA VAL A 36 8.99 -10.50 -6.42
C VAL A 36 9.71 -9.81 -5.26
N ALA A 37 9.72 -8.48 -5.23
CA ALA A 37 10.41 -7.73 -4.19
C ALA A 37 9.65 -7.72 -2.85
N VAL A 38 8.33 -7.55 -2.88
CA VAL A 38 7.55 -7.28 -1.66
C VAL A 38 7.05 -8.56 -0.99
N THR A 39 6.80 -9.63 -1.75
CA THR A 39 6.27 -10.89 -1.20
C THR A 39 7.20 -11.52 -0.14
N PRO A 40 8.53 -11.64 -0.36
CA PRO A 40 9.44 -12.17 0.67
C PRO A 40 9.47 -11.30 1.93
N VAL A 41 9.33 -9.98 1.79
CA VAL A 41 9.29 -9.03 2.90
C VAL A 41 8.04 -9.26 3.76
N ILE A 42 6.88 -9.47 3.12
CA ILE A 42 5.62 -9.83 3.81
C ILE A 42 5.78 -11.14 4.56
N TYR A 43 6.27 -12.20 3.91
CA TYR A 43 6.50 -13.48 4.58
C TYR A 43 7.47 -13.34 5.77
N GLY A 44 8.51 -12.52 5.65
CA GLY A 44 9.42 -12.22 6.74
C GLY A 44 8.75 -11.52 7.93
N MET A 45 7.78 -10.64 7.67
CA MET A 45 6.97 -9.99 8.71
C MET A 45 6.01 -10.97 9.38
N GLU A 46 5.29 -11.78 8.59
CA GLU A 46 4.33 -12.76 9.09
C GLU A 46 5.00 -13.83 9.96
N ARG A 47 6.20 -14.30 9.58
CA ARG A 47 7.00 -15.21 10.40
C ARG A 47 7.44 -14.61 11.74
N LYS A 48 7.45 -13.28 11.87
CA LYS A 48 7.74 -12.56 13.12
C LYS A 48 6.47 -12.24 13.93
N GLY A 49 5.31 -12.76 13.52
CA GLY A 49 4.04 -12.54 14.20
C GLY A 49 3.35 -11.21 13.86
N VAL A 50 3.77 -10.54 12.78
CA VAL A 50 3.09 -9.33 12.27
C VAL A 50 1.98 -9.76 11.32
N LYS A 51 0.74 -9.31 11.57
CA LYS A 51 -0.36 -9.50 10.61
C LYS A 51 -0.24 -8.43 9.53
N VAL A 52 0.06 -8.84 8.30
CA VAL A 52 0.07 -7.93 7.16
C VAL A 52 -1.32 -7.90 6.52
N VAL A 53 -1.85 -6.69 6.30
CA VAL A 53 -3.11 -6.49 5.57
C VAL A 53 -2.80 -5.84 4.23
N LYS A 54 -3.12 -6.57 3.16
CA LYS A 54 -3.01 -6.10 1.79
C LYS A 54 -4.26 -5.29 1.46
N ALA A 55 -4.13 -3.97 1.35
CA ALA A 55 -5.22 -3.07 1.01
C ALA A 55 -5.15 -2.75 -0.48
N ASN A 56 -6.17 -3.14 -1.25
CA ASN A 56 -6.23 -2.79 -2.67
C ASN A 56 -6.66 -1.32 -2.82
N PRO A 57 -5.81 -0.42 -3.32
CA PRO A 57 -6.18 0.97 -3.53
C PRO A 57 -6.96 1.14 -4.83
N ASN A 58 -8.05 1.91 -4.79
CA ASN A 58 -8.41 2.68 -5.98
C ASN A 58 -7.39 3.82 -6.13
N VAL A 59 -6.70 3.88 -7.27
CA VAL A 59 -5.61 4.84 -7.50
C VAL A 59 -6.11 6.28 -7.48
N ALA A 60 -7.27 6.56 -8.09
CA ALA A 60 -7.83 7.91 -8.12
C ALA A 60 -8.17 8.40 -6.69
N ASP A 61 -8.77 7.54 -5.88
CA ASP A 61 -9.08 7.85 -4.48
C ASP A 61 -7.80 8.11 -3.66
N MET A 62 -6.73 7.34 -3.90
CA MET A 62 -5.43 7.55 -3.24
C MET A 62 -4.86 8.92 -3.58
N VAL A 63 -4.83 9.28 -4.87
CA VAL A 63 -4.31 10.57 -5.33
C VAL A 63 -5.13 11.71 -4.73
N GLN A 64 -6.46 11.61 -4.76
CA GLN A 64 -7.34 12.60 -4.16
C GLN A 64 -7.08 12.73 -2.66
N TRP A 65 -6.99 11.61 -1.93
CA TRP A 65 -6.74 11.60 -0.49
C TRP A 65 -5.42 12.29 -0.11
N CYS A 66 -4.38 12.09 -0.92
CA CYS A 66 -3.08 12.74 -0.74
C CYS A 66 -3.18 14.25 -1.00
N ARG A 67 -3.84 14.66 -2.09
CA ARG A 67 -4.05 16.06 -2.46
C ARG A 67 -4.82 16.84 -1.40
N GLU A 68 -5.92 16.30 -0.89
CA GLU A 68 -6.72 16.89 0.19
C GLU A 68 -5.91 17.16 1.47
N ARG A 69 -4.79 16.44 1.64
CA ARG A 69 -3.90 16.54 2.80
C ARG A 69 -2.62 17.32 2.51
N ASN A 70 -2.52 17.96 1.33
CA ASN A 70 -1.31 18.63 0.85
C ASN A 70 -0.08 17.72 0.91
N ARG A 71 -0.23 16.44 0.53
CA ARG A 71 0.83 15.43 0.51
C ARG A 71 1.14 14.98 -0.91
N ARG A 72 2.42 14.70 -1.14
CA ARG A 72 2.91 13.93 -2.29
C ARG A 72 2.48 12.47 -2.17
N VAL A 73 2.38 11.77 -3.28
CA VAL A 73 2.12 10.32 -3.34
C VAL A 73 3.45 9.58 -3.20
N ASP A 74 4.11 9.75 -2.06
CA ASP A 74 5.37 9.08 -1.72
C ASP A 74 5.13 7.83 -0.83
N ALA A 75 6.19 7.08 -0.53
CA ALA A 75 6.12 5.89 0.33
C ALA A 75 5.45 6.15 1.69
N LYS A 76 5.64 7.33 2.29
CA LYS A 76 5.05 7.69 3.59
C LYS A 76 3.56 7.93 3.46
N ALA A 77 3.13 8.64 2.41
CA ALA A 77 1.72 8.86 2.12
C ALA A 77 1.00 7.55 1.76
N ARG A 78 1.62 6.70 0.94
CA ARG A 78 1.09 5.37 0.58
C ARG A 78 0.87 4.49 1.80
N ARG A 79 1.82 4.45 2.74
CA ARG A 79 1.65 3.75 4.02
C ARG A 79 0.46 4.30 4.81
N ALA A 80 0.39 5.62 4.98
CA ALA A 80 -0.70 6.24 5.72
C ALA A 80 -2.07 6.00 5.07
N TYR A 81 -2.11 5.96 3.73
CA TYR A 81 -3.33 5.62 2.99
C TYR A 81 -3.74 4.15 3.17
N ALA A 82 -2.78 3.23 3.17
CA ALA A 82 -3.05 1.81 3.46
C ALA A 82 -3.67 1.65 4.86
N GLU A 83 -3.11 2.33 5.86
CA GLU A 83 -3.64 2.34 7.23
C GLU A 83 -5.06 2.93 7.28
N HIS A 84 -5.32 3.99 6.51
CA HIS A 84 -6.66 4.59 6.37
C HIS A 84 -7.69 3.61 5.76
N LEU A 85 -7.31 2.87 4.71
CA LEU A 85 -8.17 1.87 4.07
C LEU A 85 -8.54 0.74 5.04
N VAL A 86 -7.56 0.19 5.75
CA VAL A 86 -7.79 -0.88 6.73
C VAL A 86 -8.71 -0.39 7.85
N ALA A 87 -8.45 0.80 8.40
CA ALA A 87 -9.30 1.37 9.44
C ALA A 87 -10.73 1.67 8.95
N LYS A 88 -10.94 1.86 7.64
CA LYS A 88 -12.29 2.01 7.06
C LYS A 88 -13.01 0.67 6.94
N MET A 89 -12.29 -0.42 6.62
CA MET A 89 -12.83 -1.78 6.54
C MET A 89 -13.29 -2.32 7.90
N GLU A 90 -12.60 -1.96 9.00
CA GLU A 90 -12.98 -2.39 10.35
C GLU A 90 -14.20 -1.64 10.92
N ARG A 91 -14.63 -0.54 10.27
CA ARG A 91 -15.74 0.31 10.71
C ARG A 91 -17.01 0.13 9.87
N GLY A 92 -16.95 -0.63 8.78
CA GLY A 92 -18.10 -1.00 7.94
C GLY A 92 -18.58 -2.40 8.26
#